data_AF-A0A6A4HSL8-F1
#
_entry.id   AF-A0A6A4HSL8-F1
#
_cell.length_a   1.000
_cell.length_b   1.000
_cell.length_c   1.000
_cell.angle_alpha   90.00
_cell.angle_beta   90.00
_cell.angle_gamma   90.00
#
_symmetry.space_group_name_H-M   'P 1'
#
loop_
_entity.id
_entity.type
_entity.pdbx_description
1 polymer ?
#
loop_
_entity_poly.entity_id
_entity_poly.type
_entity_poly.pdbx_seq_one_letter_code
_entity_poly.pdbx_strand_id
1 'polypeptide(L)'
;FSMHMDFFNPHGLNKRGPTKSVGVISCANLALDPSIRYLPEYLFLAAIIPGPHEPSVEEIDYFVQPVVKQFVQAWQPGFRVSRTALSESG
;
A
#
# COMPACT_ATOMS: atom_id res chain seq x y z
N PHE A 1 7.83 -6.81 -5.50
CA PHE A 1 7.28 -5.46 -5.25
C PHE A 1 8.29 -4.65 -4.44
N SER A 2 8.29 -3.32 -4.58
CA SER A 2 8.97 -2.40 -3.66
C SER A 2 7.91 -1.73 -2.80
N MET A 3 8.01 -1.90 -1.48
CA MET A 3 7.05 -1.40 -0.50
C MET A 3 7.50 -0.03 0.01
N HIS A 4 6.57 0.91 0.08
CA HIS A 4 6.77 2.26 0.58
C HIS A 4 5.73 2.55 1.65
N MET A 5 6.16 3.20 2.73
CA MET A 5 5.29 3.73 3.78
C MET A 5 5.56 5.21 3.91
N ASP A 6 4.51 6.02 3.93
CA ASP A 6 4.62 7.46 4.13
C ASP A 6 3.45 7.98 4.98
N PHE A 7 3.69 9.08 5.68
CA PHE A 7 2.75 9.74 6.58
C PHE A 7 2.59 11.21 6.18
N PHE A 8 1.36 11.66 6.07
CA PHE A 8 1.07 13.04 5.65
C PHE A 8 -0.10 13.64 6.40
N ASN A 9 -0.16 14.98 6.40
CA ASN A 9 -1.30 15.68 6.93
C ASN A 9 -2.46 15.67 5.93
N PRO A 10 -3.60 15.00 6.23
CA PRO A 10 -4.74 14.95 5.31
C PRO A 10 -5.38 16.33 5.09
N HIS A 11 -5.10 17.31 5.94
CA HIS A 11 -5.56 18.70 5.80
C HIS A 11 -4.56 19.62 5.09
N GLY A 12 -3.44 19.09 4.58
CA GLY A 12 -2.39 19.85 3.92
C GLY A 12 -1.42 20.56 4.87
N LEU A 13 -0.44 21.26 4.30
CA LEU A 13 0.66 21.90 5.01
C LEU A 13 0.28 23.31 5.49
N ASN A 14 -0.56 23.39 6.52
CA ASN A 14 -0.94 24.67 7.13
C ASN A 14 -0.20 24.89 8.46
N LYS A 15 0.67 25.90 8.52
CA LYS A 15 1.47 26.24 9.73
C LYS A 15 0.64 26.54 10.98
N ARG A 16 -0.65 26.85 10.83
CA ARG A 16 -1.60 27.16 11.91
C ARG A 16 -2.82 26.23 11.94
N GLY A 17 -2.85 25.22 11.07
CA GLY A 17 -3.95 24.25 10.99
C GLY A 17 -3.74 23.05 11.92
N PRO A 18 -4.75 22.20 12.12
CA PRO A 18 -4.60 20.96 12.87
C PRO A 18 -3.51 20.07 12.25
N THR A 19 -2.55 19.65 13.06
CA THR A 19 -1.57 18.64 12.69
C THR A 19 -2.18 17.27 12.96
N LYS A 20 -2.60 16.60 11.90
CA LYS A 20 -3.04 15.20 11.91
C LYS A 20 -2.12 14.43 10.98
N SER A 21 -1.88 13.17 11.27
CA SER A 21 -1.10 12.28 10.40
C SER A 21 -1.94 11.08 10.03
N VAL A 22 -1.90 10.70 8.76
CA VAL A 22 -2.48 9.48 8.20
C VAL A 22 -1.39 8.81 7.39
N GLY A 23 -1.27 7.49 7.51
CA GLY A 23 -0.26 6.73 6.79
C GLY A 23 -0.82 5.95 5.62
N VAL A 24 0.02 5.68 4.63
CA VAL A 24 -0.27 4.79 3.52
C VAL A 24 0.86 3.80 3.35
N ILE A 25 0.53 2.53 3.11
CA ILE A 25 1.45 1.52 2.61
C ILE A 25 1.11 1.27 1.14
N SER A 26 2.04 1.56 0.24
CA SER A 26 1.91 1.33 -1.20
C SER A 26 3.02 0.45 -1.72
N CYS A 27 2.75 -0.28 -2.81
CA CYS A 27 3.69 -1.22 -3.39
C CYS A 27 3.81 -1.03 -4.91
N ALA A 28 5.02 -0.77 -5.39
CA ALA A 28 5.34 -0.72 -6.81
C ALA A 28 5.65 -2.12 -7.35
N ASN A 29 5.00 -2.52 -8.45
CA ASN A 29 5.31 -3.78 -9.11
C ASN A 29 6.64 -3.68 -9.87
N LEU A 30 7.68 -4.36 -9.37
CA LEU A 30 9.02 -4.33 -9.97
C LEU A 30 9.10 -5.09 -11.31
N ALA A 31 8.08 -5.87 -11.68
CA ALA A 31 7.98 -6.50 -12.98
C ALA A 31 7.51 -5.53 -14.09
N LEU A 32 6.96 -4.36 -13.74
CA LEU A 32 6.59 -3.33 -14.70
C LEU A 32 7.79 -2.50 -15.14
N ASP A 33 7.66 -1.86 -16.31
CA ASP A 33 8.67 -0.94 -16.82
C ASP A 33 8.96 0.20 -15.82
N PRO A 34 10.23 0.63 -15.64
CA PRO A 34 10.58 1.75 -14.76
C PRO A 34 9.79 3.03 -15.00
N SER A 35 9.40 3.31 -16.25
CA SER A 35 8.65 4.51 -16.62
C SER A 35 7.21 4.53 -16.10
N ILE A 36 6.61 3.37 -15.79
CA ILE A 36 5.19 3.27 -15.41
C ILE A 36 4.97 2.77 -13.97
N ARG A 37 5.92 2.04 -13.37
CA ARG A 37 5.71 1.31 -12.10
C ARG A 37 5.37 2.18 -10.89
N TYR A 38 5.58 3.50 -10.98
CA TYR A 38 5.29 4.49 -9.93
C TYR A 38 4.12 5.41 -10.28
N LEU A 39 3.47 5.23 -11.44
CA LEU A 39 2.24 5.97 -11.73
C LEU A 39 1.12 5.48 -10.80
N PRO A 40 0.24 6.38 -10.32
CA PRO A 40 -0.79 6.04 -9.34
C PRO A 40 -1.67 4.84 -9.72
N GLU A 41 -1.99 4.69 -11.01
CA GLU A 41 -2.81 3.60 -11.55
C GLU A 41 -2.14 2.21 -11.50
N TYR A 42 -0.81 2.16 -11.33
CA TYR A 42 -0.04 0.91 -11.24
C TYR A 42 0.49 0.61 -9.83
N LEU A 43 0.19 1.49 -8.86
CA LEU A 43 0.53 1.27 -7.47
C LEU A 43 -0.52 0.39 -6.78
N PHE A 44 -0.06 -0.65 -6.08
CA PHE A 44 -0.91 -1.43 -5.19
C PHE A 44 -1.02 -0.71 -3.84
N LEU A 45 -2.18 -0.14 -3.54
CA LEU A 45 -2.49 0.42 -2.22
C LEU A 45 -2.75 -0.70 -1.22
N ALA A 46 -1.74 -1.04 -0.42
CA ALA A 46 -1.76 -2.21 0.45
C ALA A 46 -2.44 -1.96 1.80
N ALA A 47 -2.29 -0.76 2.37
CA ALA A 47 -2.94 -0.39 3.63
C ALA A 47 -3.09 1.13 3.78
N ILE A 48 -4.07 1.53 4.60
CA ILE A 48 -4.23 2.89 5.13
C ILE A 48 -4.08 2.79 6.65
N ILE A 49 -3.18 3.59 7.22
CA ILE A 49 -2.93 3.67 8.66
C ILE A 49 -3.75 4.85 9.20
N PRO A 50 -4.72 4.62 10.08
CA PRO A 50 -5.58 5.68 10.59
C PRO A 50 -4.78 6.67 11.44
N GLY A 51 -5.17 7.93 11.36
CA GLY A 51 -4.68 8.97 12.27
C GLY A 51 -5.34 8.92 13.65
N PRO A 52 -5.10 9.92 14.51
CA PRO A 52 -4.56 11.25 14.17
C PRO A 52 -3.04 11.39 14.28
N HIS A 53 -2.33 10.36 14.74
CA HIS A 53 -0.89 10.38 14.98
C HIS A 53 -0.21 9.24 14.24
N GLU A 54 1.09 9.40 13.99
CA GLU A 54 1.91 8.31 13.48
C GLU A 54 2.01 7.21 14.54
N PRO A 55 1.89 5.92 14.16
CA PRO A 55 2.09 4.80 15.06
C PRO A 55 3.55 4.73 15.54
N SER A 56 3.77 4.11 16.70
CA SER A 56 5.11 3.70 17.12
C SER A 56 5.71 2.65 16.18
N VAL A 57 7.02 2.39 16.29
CA VAL A 57 7.69 1.36 15.50
C VAL A 57 7.08 -0.03 15.72
N GLU A 58 6.69 -0.33 16.96
CA GLU A 58 6.01 -1.58 17.32
C GLU A 58 4.60 -1.64 16.73
N GLU A 59 3.88 -0.52 16.72
CA GLU A 59 2.55 -0.44 16.15
C GLU A 59 2.55 -0.54 14.61
N ILE A 60 3.63 -0.12 13.94
CA ILE A 60 3.82 -0.27 12.49
C ILE A 60 3.75 -1.75 12.08
N ASP A 61 4.27 -2.67 12.89
CA ASP A 61 4.27 -4.10 12.55
C ASP A 61 2.85 -4.65 12.40
N TYR A 62 1.87 -4.13 13.16
CA TYR A 62 0.48 -4.52 13.03
C TYR A 62 -0.12 -4.21 11.64
N PHE A 63 0.44 -3.23 10.93
CA PHE A 63 0.02 -2.86 9.57
C PHE A 63 0.87 -3.55 8.49
N VAL A 64 2.17 -3.72 8.72
CA VAL A 64 3.09 -4.32 7.74
C VAL A 64 2.92 -5.84 7.68
N GLN A 65 2.78 -6.50 8.83
CA GLN A 65 2.72 -7.96 8.90
C GLN A 65 1.60 -8.58 8.05
N PRO A 66 0.36 -8.05 8.03
CA PRO A 66 -0.69 -8.53 7.14
C PRO A 66 -0.31 -8.43 5.65
N VAL A 67 0.32 -7.33 5.23
CA VAL A 67 0.74 -7.12 3.84
C VAL A 67 1.83 -8.13 3.44
N VAL A 68 2.82 -8.32 4.30
CA VAL A 68 3.89 -9.32 4.07
C VAL A 68 3.30 -10.74 4.00
N LYS A 69 2.35 -11.08 4.88
CA LYS A 69 1.65 -12.38 4.84
C LYS A 69 0.91 -12.60 3.52
N GLN A 70 0.26 -11.58 2.97
CA GLN A 70 -0.38 -11.66 1.66
C GLN A 70 0.66 -11.93 0.54
N PHE A 71 1.83 -11.29 0.58
CA PHE A 71 2.91 -11.56 -0.38
C PHE A 71 3.48 -12.96 -0.25
N VAL A 72 3.65 -13.48 0.96
CA VAL A 72 4.09 -14.87 1.17
C VAL A 72 3.08 -15.86 0.58
N GLN A 73 1.79 -15.67 0.85
CA GLN A 73 0.73 -16.51 0.26
C GLN A 73 0.72 -16.42 -1.28
N ALA A 74 0.94 -15.22 -1.82
CA ALA A 74 1.01 -14.97 -3.26
C ALA A 74 2.24 -15.57 -3.94
N TRP A 75 3.32 -15.77 -3.19
CA TRP A 75 4.58 -16.30 -3.69
C TRP A 75 4.64 -17.83 -3.58
N GLN A 76 4.18 -18.40 -2.46
CA GLN A 76 4.30 -19.82 -2.18
C GLN A 76 3.06 -20.35 -1.42
N PRO A 77 2.24 -21.20 -2.04
CA PRO A 77 2.43 -21.86 -3.34
C PRO A 77 2.15 -20.97 -4.57
N GLY A 78 1.65 -19.75 -4.37
CA GLY A 78 1.11 -18.91 -5.43
C GLY A 78 -0.42 -18.94 -5.48
N PHE A 79 -1.00 -18.09 -6.33
CA PHE A 79 -2.46 -18.03 -6.51
C PHE A 79 -2.90 -18.67 -7.82
N ARG A 80 -4.01 -19.43 -7.77
CA ARG A 80 -4.78 -19.80 -8.95
C ARG A 80 -5.92 -18.82 -9.13
N VAL A 81 -5.83 -17.99 -10.15
CA VAL A 81 -6.90 -17.06 -10.52
C VAL A 81 -7.81 -17.75 -11.53
N SER A 82 -9.08 -17.97 -11.19
CA SER A 82 -10.03 -18.66 -12.08
C SER A 82 -10.56 -17.75 -13.20
N ARG A 83 -10.65 -16.44 -12.94
CA ARG A 83 -11.08 -15.39 -13.88
C ARG A 83 -10.38 -14.08 -13.55
N THR A 84 -10.06 -13.30 -14.57
CA THR A 84 -9.59 -11.91 -14.45
C THR A 84 -10.67 -10.97 -14.97
N ALA A 85 -10.52 -9.66 -14.74
CA ALA A 85 -11.50 -8.65 -15.14
C ALA A 85 -11.84 -8.63 -16.64
N LEU A 86 -11.01 -9.27 -17.49
CA LEU A 86 -11.20 -9.35 -18.94
C LEU A 86 -11.68 -10.74 -19.41
N SER A 87 -12.14 -11.62 -18.52
CA SER A 87 -12.62 -12.95 -18.94
C SER A 87 -13.96 -12.87 -19.68
N GLU A 88 -14.11 -13.64 -20.77
CA GLU A 88 -15.27 -13.61 -21.70
C GLU A 88 -16.66 -13.88 -21.08
N SER A 89 -16.73 -14.34 -19.83
CA SER A 89 -17.99 -14.64 -19.12
C SER A 89 -18.47 -13.51 -18.20
N GLY A 90 -18.03 -12.27 -18.48
CA GLY A 90 -18.39 -11.07 -17.74
C GLY A 90 -19.81 -10.60 -18.00
#